data_AF-A0A9E3RIG8-F1
#
_entry.id   AF-A0A9E3RIG8-F1
#
_cell.length_a   1.000
_cell.length_b   1.000
_cell.length_c   1.000
_cell.angle_alpha   90.00
_cell.angle_beta   90.00
_cell.angle_gamma   90.00
#
_symmetry.space_group_name_H-M   'P 1'
#
loop_
_entity.id
_entity.type
_entity.pdbx_description
1 polymer ?
#
loop_
_entity_poly.entity_id
_entity_poly.type
_entity_poly.pdbx_seq_one_letter_code
_entity_poly.pdbx_strand_id
1 'polypeptide(L)'
;MQTETRNTETLGALIDKLSIVNLKLWHCQELLHSPNATEQNQGEERTKLEAKNTSLLGQRERLIAVIDEWVNQAVTNPEGMLLANPQNKIYGRFRTDEQHA
;
A
#
# COMPACT_ATOMS: atom_id res chain seq x y z
N MET A 1 20.64 -16.58 10.65
CA MET A 1 20.08 -15.25 10.40
C MET A 1 18.73 -15.47 9.74
N GLN A 2 17.64 -15.18 10.45
CA GLN A 2 16.28 -15.49 9.96
C GLN A 2 15.96 -14.56 8.79
N THR A 3 15.81 -15.13 7.60
CA THR A 3 15.26 -14.43 6.43
C THR A 3 13.75 -14.36 6.61
N GLU A 4 13.27 -13.32 7.29
CA GLU A 4 11.85 -13.02 7.39
C GLU A 4 11.26 -12.87 5.98
N THR A 5 10.09 -13.50 5.83
CA THR A 5 9.31 -13.73 4.62
C THR A 5 9.32 -12.53 3.67
N ARG A 6 10.02 -12.65 2.54
CA ARG A 6 9.95 -11.69 1.43
C ARG A 6 8.49 -11.46 1.09
N ASN A 7 8.05 -10.20 1.13
CA ASN A 7 6.72 -9.78 0.70
C ASN A 7 6.40 -10.40 -0.66
N THR A 8 5.52 -11.40 -0.66
CA THR A 8 5.04 -12.11 -1.86
C THR A 8 4.08 -11.26 -2.68
N GLU A 9 3.94 -9.97 -2.34
CA GLU A 9 2.97 -9.06 -2.93
C GLU A 9 3.64 -8.25 -4.05
N THR A 10 2.95 -8.13 -5.18
CA THR A 10 3.38 -7.25 -6.25
C THR A 10 3.12 -5.78 -5.88
N LEU A 11 3.82 -4.84 -6.50
CA LEU A 11 3.55 -3.41 -6.32
C LEU A 11 2.06 -3.08 -6.59
N GLY A 12 1.47 -3.73 -7.61
CA GLY A 12 0.05 -3.58 -7.91
C GLY A 12 -0.86 -3.99 -6.75
N ALA A 13 -0.56 -5.08 -6.05
CA ALA A 13 -1.32 -5.52 -4.87
C ALA A 13 -1.17 -4.55 -3.69
N LEU A 14 0.02 -3.97 -3.49
CA LEU A 14 0.24 -2.95 -2.45
C LEU A 14 -0.58 -1.68 -2.73
N ILE A 15 -0.62 -1.23 -3.99
CA ILE A 15 -1.40 -0.07 -4.42
C ILE A 15 -2.91 -0.33 -4.27
N ASP A 16 -3.39 -1.52 -4.62
CA ASP A 16 -4.79 -1.92 -4.44
C ASP A 16 -5.19 -1.86 -2.96
N LYS A 17 -4.39 -2.46 -2.08
CA LYS A 17 -4.60 -2.38 -0.62
C LYS A 17 -4.61 -0.95 -0.11
N LEU A 18 -3.66 -0.13 -0.53
CA LEU A 18 -3.60 1.28 -0.16
C LEU A 18 -4.86 2.03 -0.61
N SER A 19 -5.35 1.74 -1.82
CA SER A 19 -6.57 2.35 -2.36
C SER A 19 -7.80 1.98 -1.52
N ILE A 20 -7.93 0.71 -1.14
CA ILE A 20 -9.02 0.24 -0.25
C ILE A 20 -8.96 0.95 1.11
N VAL A 21 -7.76 1.09 1.70
CA VAL A 21 -7.59 1.79 2.99
C VAL A 21 -7.95 3.27 2.85
N ASN A 22 -7.52 3.94 1.78
CA ASN A 22 -7.85 5.34 1.53
C ASN A 22 -9.36 5.56 1.37
N LEU A 23 -10.07 4.68 0.65
CA LEU A 23 -11.53 4.75 0.52
C LEU A 23 -12.23 4.62 1.88
N LYS A 24 -11.81 3.65 2.70
CA LYS A 24 -12.33 3.45 4.05
C LYS A 24 -12.05 4.66 4.95
N LEU A 25 -10.85 5.24 4.84
CA LEU A 25 -10.43 6.40 5.60
C LEU A 25 -11.28 7.62 5.24
N TRP A 26 -11.44 7.89 3.95
CA TRP A 26 -12.30 8.98 3.46
C TRP A 26 -13.73 8.84 3.99
N HIS A 27 -14.34 7.66 3.84
CA HIS A 27 -15.69 7.44 4.34
C HIS A 27 -15.79 7.60 5.88
N CYS A 28 -14.77 7.16 6.62
CA CYS A 28 -14.73 7.35 8.08
C CYS A 28 -14.63 8.83 8.47
N GLN A 29 -13.87 9.61 7.71
CA GLN A 29 -13.71 11.05 7.91
C GLN A 29 -14.97 11.82 7.55
N GLU A 30 -15.69 11.41 6.49
CA GLU A 30 -17.02 11.94 6.17
C GLU A 30 -17.98 11.76 7.36
N LEU A 31 -18.03 10.57 7.96
CA LEU A 31 -18.88 10.30 9.13
C LEU A 31 -18.47 11.11 10.38
N LEU A 32 -17.20 11.47 10.52
CA LEU A 32 -16.68 12.23 11.66
C LEU A 32 -16.82 13.75 11.51
N HIS A 33 -16.67 14.26 10.30
CA HIS A 33 -16.45 15.68 10.03
C HIS A 33 -17.52 16.31 9.13
N SER A 34 -18.44 15.52 8.57
CA SER A 34 -19.55 16.08 7.80
C SER A 34 -20.41 17.02 8.66
N PRO A 35 -20.94 18.12 8.11
CA PRO A 35 -21.84 19.02 8.84
C PRO A 35 -23.05 18.30 9.49
N ASN A 36 -23.46 17.17 8.90
CA ASN A 36 -24.56 16.33 9.39
C ASN A 36 -24.13 15.31 10.46
N ALA A 37 -22.83 15.15 10.73
CA ALA A 37 -22.30 14.19 11.70
C ALA A 37 -22.71 14.50 13.15
N THR A 38 -23.05 15.76 13.44
CA THR A 38 -23.23 16.31 14.78
C THR A 38 -24.44 15.76 15.53
N GLU A 39 -25.46 15.29 14.81
CA GLU A 39 -26.68 14.72 15.40
C GLU A 39 -26.69 13.19 15.41
N GLN A 40 -25.98 12.54 14.48
CA GLN A 40 -26.04 11.09 14.29
C GLN A 40 -24.95 10.31 15.03
N ASN A 41 -23.80 10.93 15.32
CA ASN A 41 -22.64 10.23 15.88
C ASN A 41 -22.21 10.86 17.23
N GLN A 42 -23.03 10.74 18.27
CA GLN A 42 -22.70 11.24 19.60
C GLN A 42 -22.21 10.12 20.55
N GLY A 43 -21.36 10.48 21.51
CA GLY A 43 -20.89 9.57 22.56
C GLY A 43 -20.02 8.40 22.06
N GLU A 44 -20.45 7.17 22.32
CA GLU A 44 -19.68 5.95 22.04
C GLU A 44 -19.44 5.72 20.54
N GLU A 45 -20.39 6.10 19.68
CA GLU A 45 -20.27 5.91 18.23
C GLU A 45 -19.15 6.76 17.63
N ARG A 46 -19.05 8.02 18.05
CA ARG A 46 -17.94 8.89 17.68
C ARG A 46 -16.60 8.33 18.13
N THR A 47 -16.52 7.84 19.36
CA THR A 47 -15.29 7.26 19.91
C THR A 47 -14.83 6.06 19.08
N LYS A 48 -15.77 5.21 18.64
CA LYS A 48 -15.49 4.08 17.74
C LYS A 48 -15.00 4.54 16.37
N LEU A 49 -15.61 5.58 15.81
CA LEU A 49 -15.20 6.18 14.53
C LEU A 49 -13.80 6.81 14.62
N GLU A 50 -13.48 7.51 15.70
CA GLU A 50 -12.16 8.12 15.94
C GLU A 50 -11.06 7.04 16.08
N ALA A 51 -11.35 5.97 16.83
CA ALA A 51 -10.44 4.82 16.94
C ALA A 51 -10.23 4.13 15.59
N LYS A 52 -11.30 3.96 14.79
CA LYS A 52 -11.23 3.41 13.44
C LYS A 52 -10.42 4.30 12.50
N ASN A 53 -10.63 5.62 12.54
CA ASN A 53 -9.88 6.60 11.76
C ASN A 53 -8.38 6.52 12.08
N THR A 54 -8.03 6.46 13.36
CA THR A 54 -6.63 6.32 13.82
C THR A 54 -5.99 5.02 13.32
N SER A 55 -6.72 3.91 13.41
CA SER A 55 -6.24 2.62 12.89
C SER A 55 -6.03 2.63 11.36
N LEU A 56 -6.94 3.27 10.61
CA LEU A 56 -6.83 3.40 9.16
C LEU A 56 -5.65 4.29 8.74
N LEU A 57 -5.38 5.38 9.48
CA LEU A 57 -4.19 6.21 9.27
C LEU A 57 -2.91 5.40 9.47
N GLY A 58 -2.80 4.65 10.57
CA GLY A 58 -1.63 3.80 10.79
C GLY A 58 -1.47 2.68 9.75
N GLN A 59 -2.57 2.11 9.24
CA GLN A 59 -2.52 1.15 8.13
C GLN A 59 -2.00 1.80 6.84
N ARG A 60 -2.48 3.02 6.53
CA ARG A 60 -2.04 3.81 5.38
C ARG A 60 -0.55 4.12 5.45
N GLU A 61 -0.07 4.60 6.59
CA GLU A 61 1.35 4.90 6.81
C GLU A 61 2.24 3.68 6.61
N ARG A 62 1.86 2.52 7.17
CA ARG A 62 2.60 1.27 6.97
C ARG A 62 2.63 0.85 5.50
N LEU A 63 1.52 0.94 4.79
CA LEU A 63 1.46 0.58 3.37
C LEU A 63 2.32 1.52 2.52
N ILE A 64 2.33 2.82 2.82
CA ILE A 64 3.20 3.78 2.16
C ILE A 64 4.68 3.41 2.40
N ALA A 65 5.06 3.16 3.66
CA ALA A 65 6.44 2.77 3.97
C ALA A 65 6.88 1.49 3.25
N VAL A 66 5.99 0.49 3.13
CA VAL A 66 6.27 -0.74 2.38
C VAL A 66 6.40 -0.47 0.87
N ILE A 67 5.57 0.40 0.31
CA ILE A 67 5.68 0.82 -1.10
C ILE A 67 6.98 1.59 -1.34
N ASP A 68 7.33 2.52 -0.47
CA ASP A 68 8.58 3.30 -0.57
C ASP A 68 9.80 2.38 -0.51
N GLU A 69 9.83 1.42 0.41
CA GLU A 69 10.89 0.41 0.49
C GLU A 69 10.94 -0.45 -0.78
N TRP A 70 9.79 -0.88 -1.30
CA TRP A 70 9.71 -1.64 -2.55
C TRP A 70 10.29 -0.84 -3.73
N VAL A 71 9.91 0.44 -3.85
CA VAL A 71 10.39 1.33 -4.93
C VAL A 71 11.89 1.59 -4.78
N ASN A 72 12.37 1.83 -3.56
CA ASN A 72 13.80 2.00 -3.29
C ASN A 72 14.60 0.76 -3.68
N GLN A 73 14.13 -0.44 -3.33
CA GLN A 73 14.76 -1.69 -3.76
C GLN A 73 14.76 -1.84 -5.28
N ALA A 74 13.65 -1.50 -5.95
CA ALA A 74 13.55 -1.59 -7.41
C ALA A 74 14.55 -0.66 -8.13
N VAL A 75 14.81 0.53 -7.57
CA VAL A 75 15.72 1.51 -8.16
C VAL A 75 17.18 1.23 -7.80
N THR A 76 17.47 0.81 -6.57
CA THR A 76 18.85 0.62 -6.08
C THR A 76 19.42 -0.76 -6.35
N ASN A 77 18.59 -1.79 -6.41
CA ASN A 77 18.99 -3.18 -6.68
C ASN A 77 17.95 -3.92 -7.55
N PRO A 78 17.81 -3.52 -8.83
CA PRO A 78 16.83 -4.11 -9.74
C PRO A 78 17.07 -5.61 -9.98
N GLU A 79 18.34 -6.05 -10.06
CA GLU A 79 18.68 -7.47 -10.30
C GLU A 79 18.24 -8.37 -9.14
N GLY A 80 18.40 -7.90 -7.89
CA GLY A 80 17.94 -8.61 -6.70
C GLY A 80 16.41 -8.74 -6.61
N MET A 81 15.67 -7.79 -7.18
CA MET A 81 14.21 -7.82 -7.24
C MET A 81 13.66 -8.74 -8.35
N LEU A 82 14.28 -8.72 -9.53
CA LEU A 82 13.87 -9.52 -10.70
C LEU A 82 14.00 -11.03 -10.44
N LEU A 83 15.04 -11.43 -9.70
CA LEU A 83 15.33 -12.84 -9.39
C LEU A 83 14.51 -13.37 -8.21
N ALA A 84 14.00 -12.50 -7.34
CA ALA A 84 13.36 -12.90 -6.11
C ALA A 84 11.83 -13.08 -6.21
N ASN A 85 11.15 -12.46 -7.19
CA ASN A 85 9.69 -12.45 -7.24
C ASN A 85 9.14 -13.12 -8.52
N PRO A 86 8.73 -14.40 -8.45
CA PRO A 86 8.16 -15.13 -9.58
C PRO A 86 6.79 -14.59 -10.04
N GLN A 87 6.15 -13.69 -9.28
CA GLN A 87 4.88 -13.06 -9.64
C GLN A 87 5.05 -11.71 -10.35
N ASN A 88 6.27 -11.14 -10.39
CA ASN A 88 6.56 -9.97 -11.20
C ASN A 88 6.61 -10.39 -12.67
N LYS A 89 5.48 -10.22 -13.37
CA LYS A 89 5.44 -10.40 -14.81
C LYS A 89 6.40 -9.39 -15.46
N ILE A 90 7.49 -9.91 -16.04
CA ILE A 90 8.41 -9.14 -16.87
C ILE A 90 7.66 -8.77 -18.16
N TYR A 91 6.92 -7.67 -18.14
CA TYR A 91 6.32 -7.10 -19.34
C TYR A 91 7.40 -6.36 -20.10
N GLY A 92 8.02 -7.10 -21.02
CA GLY A 92 9.19 -6.67 -21.75
C GLY A 92 10.34 -7.59 -21.41
N ARG A 93 10.51 -8.64 -22.23
CA ARG A 93 11.88 -9.01 -22.59
C ARG A 93 12.59 -7.68 -22.82
N PHE A 94 13.62 -7.36 -22.05
CA PHE A 94 14.62 -6.42 -22.55
C PHE A 94 14.91 -6.93 -23.95
N ARG A 95 14.49 -6.17 -24.97
CA ARG A 95 14.88 -6.45 -26.34
C ARG A 95 16.40 -6.45 -26.29
N THR A 96 17.00 -7.62 -26.23
CA THR A 96 18.33 -7.86 -26.79
C THR A 96 18.17 -7.82 -28.30
N ASP A 97 17.67 -6.69 -28.80
CA ASP A 97 17.90 -6.30 -30.16
C ASP A 97 19.14 -5.42 -30.06
N GLU A 98 20.17 -5.85 -30.78
CA GLU A 98 21.48 -5.22 -30.95
C GLU A 98 22.53 -5.60 -29.89
N GLN A 99 23.46 -6.49 -30.28
CA GLN A 99 24.78 -6.06 -30.75
C GLN A 99 25.48 -7.14 -31.60
N HIS A 100 25.62 -6.80 -32.89
CA HIS A 100 26.75 -6.99 -33.81
C HIS A 100 27.27 -8.37 -34.28
N ALA A 101 27.38 -8.41 -35.62
CA ALA A 101 28.19 -9.25 -36.53
C ALA A 101 27.57 -10.57 -37.03
#